data_AF-A0A381TXU5-F1
#
_entry.id   AF-A0A381TXU5-F1
#
_cell.length_a   1.000
_cell.length_b   1.000
_cell.length_c   1.000
_cell.angle_alpha   90.00
_cell.angle_beta   90.00
_cell.angle_gamma   90.00
#
_symmetry.space_group_name_H-M   'P 1'
#
loop_
_entity.id
_entity.type
_entity.pdbx_description
1 polymer ?
#
loop_
_entity_poly.entity_id
_entity_poly.type
_entity_poly.pdbx_seq_one_letter_code
_entity_poly.pdbx_strand_id
1 'polypeptide(L)'
;MNYAEVAACADAISELCSVELVDWCPGAELNDLLTGWSVAELHCLFPEIKPTRPKNDYIKRIIHHHQLDTVVERLQEHDPWVALDSAEYLALYRLLFFGDPHQDLSTFVLRDLGISRFEEYALPAKRRLFTDRRILDAYLDLMRVTETVHELGPRPDRSAISLLPRLWCKFPHRFVERRRSRTLNRLARGFERTGELDAALSGYARSTLAPARERKLRILAKLGDTQGVNELAEEMVRRPWTALEGEFARRATNTTVSHPPIPQTDVCLFGPKPDSIERYALAQLTEHFGTGWHLENQLPMGLFGLAFWDWIYAPVDGAFLNAFQSGPTDLFWPDFFGVRKSYCDDPLESTDSLPERLLRTHRDKNGISNRLINWSELTQERLERIVEVVDAPALCQVLSIVREGLEEARAGFPDLTVLYEPGRYEFVEVKGPGDRVQSNQQLWMRRLLERDIPTRVMRFSLV
;
A
#
# COMPACT_ATOMS: atom_id res chain seq x y z
N MET A 1 3.21 -30.11 -19.67
CA MET A 1 2.33 -29.11 -20.31
C MET A 1 1.23 -29.84 -21.08
N ASN A 2 -0.05 -29.66 -20.74
CA ASN A 2 -1.17 -30.31 -21.45
C ASN A 2 -2.34 -29.32 -21.57
N TYR A 3 -2.45 -28.68 -22.73
CA TYR A 3 -3.45 -27.66 -23.03
C TYR A 3 -4.41 -28.20 -24.09
N ALA A 4 -5.71 -28.33 -23.77
CA ALA A 4 -6.70 -28.95 -24.65
C ALA A 4 -6.93 -28.15 -25.95
N GLU A 5 -6.68 -26.85 -25.89
CA GLU A 5 -6.76 -25.90 -26.98
C GLU A 5 -5.53 -25.93 -27.91
N VAL A 6 -4.42 -26.57 -27.52
CA VAL A 6 -3.22 -26.73 -28.32
C VAL A 6 -3.15 -28.15 -28.88
N ALA A 7 -3.42 -28.30 -30.18
CA ALA A 7 -3.58 -29.60 -30.84
C ALA A 7 -2.37 -30.54 -30.64
N ALA A 8 -1.14 -30.02 -30.72
CA ALA A 8 0.09 -30.78 -30.47
C ALA A 8 1.11 -29.91 -29.72
N CYS A 9 1.21 -30.08 -28.40
CA CYS A 9 2.13 -29.30 -27.58
C CYS A 9 3.61 -29.49 -27.98
N ALA A 10 4.00 -30.70 -28.40
CA ALA A 10 5.36 -30.98 -28.83
C ALA A 10 5.75 -30.19 -30.11
N ASP A 11 4.85 -30.15 -31.10
CA ASP A 11 5.07 -29.40 -32.33
C ASP A 11 5.11 -27.89 -32.07
N ALA A 12 4.22 -27.39 -31.21
CA ALA A 12 4.22 -25.99 -30.81
C ALA A 12 5.50 -25.58 -30.09
N ILE A 13 6.03 -26.42 -29.20
CA ILE A 13 7.31 -26.16 -28.54
C ILE A 13 8.46 -26.19 -29.56
N SER A 14 8.46 -27.15 -30.49
CA SER A 14 9.47 -27.23 -31.55
C SER A 14 9.46 -25.97 -32.43
N GLU A 15 8.27 -25.46 -32.78
CA GLU A 15 8.12 -24.19 -33.49
C GLU A 15 8.72 -23.03 -32.68
N LEU A 16 8.37 -22.91 -31.40
CA LEU A 16 8.90 -21.85 -30.52
C LEU A 16 10.42 -21.93 -30.35
N CYS A 17 10.99 -23.13 -30.24
CA CYS A 17 12.44 -23.35 -30.22
C CYS A 17 13.08 -22.91 -31.54
N SER A 18 12.45 -23.18 -32.68
CA SER A 18 12.99 -22.84 -34.01
C SER A 18 13.13 -21.33 -34.26
N VAL A 19 12.37 -20.52 -33.50
CA VAL A 19 12.40 -19.05 -33.55
C VAL A 19 13.02 -18.43 -32.30
N GLU A 20 13.71 -19.22 -31.47
CA GLU A 20 14.44 -18.75 -30.29
C GLU A 20 13.55 -17.99 -29.27
N LEU A 21 12.28 -18.40 -29.14
CA LEU A 21 11.38 -17.85 -28.11
C LEU A 21 11.38 -18.69 -26.82
N VAL A 22 11.77 -19.95 -26.93
CA VAL A 22 11.93 -20.85 -25.80
C VAL A 22 13.15 -21.72 -25.99
N ASP A 23 13.76 -22.11 -24.87
CA ASP A 23 14.82 -23.10 -24.84
C ASP A 23 14.28 -24.43 -24.30
N TRP A 24 14.66 -25.51 -24.97
CA TRP A 24 14.37 -26.87 -24.50
C TRP A 24 15.43 -27.32 -23.50
N CYS A 25 15.01 -27.53 -22.25
CA CYS A 25 15.85 -27.95 -21.13
C CYS A 25 17.18 -27.18 -21.02
N PRO A 26 17.20 -25.83 -21.01
CA PRO A 26 18.43 -25.06 -20.91
C PRO A 26 19.12 -25.29 -19.57
N GLY A 27 20.42 -24.96 -19.52
CA GLY A 27 21.17 -24.91 -18.27
C GLY A 27 20.55 -23.90 -17.30
N ALA A 28 20.24 -24.34 -16.08
CA ALA A 28 19.68 -23.51 -15.02
C ALA A 28 20.35 -23.81 -13.68
N GLU A 29 20.22 -22.93 -12.71
CA GLU A 29 20.66 -23.25 -11.35
C GLU A 29 19.80 -24.39 -10.79
N LEU A 30 20.45 -25.48 -10.35
CA LEU A 30 19.75 -26.66 -9.83
C LEU A 30 18.77 -26.35 -8.72
N ASN A 31 19.08 -25.34 -7.91
CA ASN A 31 18.22 -24.95 -6.81
C ASN A 31 16.84 -24.49 -7.31
N ASP A 32 16.80 -23.73 -8.42
CA ASP A 32 15.55 -23.23 -9.00
C ASP A 32 14.76 -24.37 -9.64
N LEU A 33 15.42 -25.25 -10.38
CA LEU A 33 14.79 -26.44 -10.96
C LEU A 33 14.19 -27.34 -9.88
N LEU A 34 14.99 -27.76 -8.90
CA LEU A 34 14.56 -28.70 -7.85
C LEU A 34 13.50 -28.11 -6.90
N THR A 35 13.43 -26.77 -6.79
CA THR A 35 12.38 -26.10 -6.00
C THR A 35 10.99 -26.30 -6.60
N GLY A 36 10.87 -26.52 -7.92
CA GLY A 36 9.59 -26.82 -8.58
C GLY A 36 9.00 -28.18 -8.23
N TRP A 37 9.81 -29.16 -7.83
CA TRP A 37 9.40 -30.56 -7.66
C TRP A 37 8.95 -30.87 -6.24
N SER A 38 7.91 -31.67 -6.03
CA SER A 38 7.49 -32.12 -4.71
C SER A 38 8.57 -33.00 -4.02
N VAL A 39 8.51 -33.11 -2.68
CA VAL A 39 9.43 -33.99 -1.93
C VAL A 39 9.32 -35.44 -2.38
N ALA A 40 8.12 -35.89 -2.77
CA ALA A 40 7.89 -37.24 -3.26
C ALA A 40 8.55 -37.49 -4.62
N GLU A 41 8.41 -36.56 -5.56
CA GLU A 41 9.05 -36.69 -6.88
C GLU A 41 10.57 -36.60 -6.75
N LEU A 42 11.09 -35.67 -5.93
CA LEU A 42 12.53 -35.60 -5.64
C LEU A 42 13.07 -36.90 -5.03
N HIS A 43 12.30 -37.58 -4.16
CA HIS A 43 12.72 -38.87 -3.62
C HIS A 43 12.61 -40.02 -4.62
N CYS A 44 11.65 -39.95 -5.56
CA CYS A 44 11.59 -40.89 -6.68
C CYS A 44 12.83 -40.77 -7.58
N LEU A 45 13.27 -39.55 -7.86
CA LEU A 45 14.44 -39.26 -8.69
C LEU A 45 15.78 -39.51 -7.98
N PHE A 46 15.83 -39.34 -6.66
CA PHE A 46 17.03 -39.48 -5.83
C PHE A 46 16.75 -40.38 -4.61
N PRO A 47 16.42 -41.67 -4.81
CA PRO A 47 16.07 -42.60 -3.73
C PRO A 47 17.21 -42.84 -2.72
N GLU A 48 18.46 -42.61 -3.15
CA GLU A 48 19.67 -42.70 -2.33
C GLU A 48 19.77 -41.60 -1.27
N ILE A 49 19.09 -40.45 -1.46
CA ILE A 49 19.10 -39.33 -0.53
C ILE A 49 17.86 -39.40 0.37
N LYS A 50 18.08 -39.47 1.69
CA LYS A 50 16.98 -39.46 2.66
C LYS A 50 16.29 -38.08 2.69
N PRO A 51 14.95 -38.01 2.54
CA PRO A 51 14.20 -36.76 2.66
C PRO A 51 14.41 -36.08 4.02
N THR A 52 14.49 -34.76 4.01
CA THR A 52 14.58 -33.94 5.23
C THR A 52 13.67 -32.72 5.17
N ARG A 53 13.42 -32.11 6.33
CA ARG A 53 12.66 -30.86 6.46
C ARG A 53 13.57 -29.78 7.04
N PRO A 54 13.52 -28.54 6.52
CA PRO A 54 12.70 -28.07 5.39
C PRO A 54 13.15 -28.62 4.02
N LYS A 55 12.28 -28.56 3.00
CA LYS A 55 12.55 -29.04 1.63
C LYS A 55 13.86 -28.49 1.06
N ASN A 56 14.21 -27.24 1.37
CA ASN A 56 15.44 -26.62 0.90
C ASN A 56 16.71 -27.35 1.40
N ASP A 57 16.68 -27.94 2.60
CA ASP A 57 17.83 -28.72 3.09
C ASP A 57 17.93 -30.07 2.37
N TYR A 58 16.79 -30.61 1.92
CA TYR A 58 16.79 -31.79 1.07
C TYR A 58 17.36 -31.49 -0.32
N ILE A 59 16.95 -30.38 -0.95
CA ILE A 59 17.51 -29.90 -2.22
C ILE A 59 19.02 -29.70 -2.12
N LYS A 60 19.52 -29.04 -1.08
CA LYS A 60 20.96 -28.84 -0.85
C LYS A 60 21.72 -30.17 -0.75
N ARG A 61 21.14 -31.19 -0.12
CA ARG A 61 21.75 -32.52 -0.04
C ARG A 61 21.85 -33.19 -1.39
N ILE A 62 20.81 -33.09 -2.22
CA ILE A 62 20.82 -33.60 -3.60
C ILE A 62 21.93 -32.91 -4.41
N ILE A 63 21.98 -31.58 -4.38
CA ILE A 63 22.99 -30.78 -5.08
C ILE A 63 24.41 -31.11 -4.61
N HIS A 64 24.61 -31.37 -3.32
CA HIS A 64 25.93 -31.72 -2.78
C HIS A 64 26.39 -33.14 -3.15
N HIS A 65 25.45 -34.07 -3.30
CA HIS A 65 25.74 -35.49 -3.52
C HIS A 65 25.91 -35.85 -5.01
N HIS A 66 25.33 -35.06 -5.92
CA HIS A 66 25.34 -35.34 -7.35
C HIS A 66 26.05 -34.24 -8.15
N GLN A 67 26.67 -34.63 -9.26
CA GLN A 67 27.16 -33.68 -10.24
C GLN A 67 25.99 -33.04 -11.00
N LEU A 68 26.21 -31.82 -11.51
CA LEU A 68 25.21 -31.05 -12.25
C LEU A 68 24.54 -31.87 -13.36
N ASP A 69 25.36 -32.48 -14.21
CA ASP A 69 24.90 -33.23 -15.38
C ASP A 69 24.00 -34.41 -14.99
N THR A 70 24.35 -35.13 -13.92
CA THR A 70 23.53 -36.26 -13.43
C THR A 70 22.16 -35.81 -12.93
N VAL A 71 22.08 -34.67 -12.25
CA VAL A 71 20.81 -34.12 -11.79
C VAL A 71 19.97 -33.67 -12.99
N VAL A 72 20.58 -32.95 -13.93
CA VAL A 72 19.94 -32.47 -15.15
C VAL A 72 19.41 -33.63 -15.99
N GLU A 73 20.21 -34.67 -16.27
CA GLU A 73 19.80 -35.84 -17.04
C GLU A 73 18.59 -36.53 -16.42
N ARG A 74 18.62 -36.82 -15.10
CA ARG A 74 17.49 -37.46 -14.41
C ARG A 74 16.21 -36.62 -14.47
N LEU A 75 16.33 -35.31 -14.35
CA LEU A 75 15.18 -34.41 -14.48
C LEU A 75 14.63 -34.41 -15.90
N GLN A 76 15.50 -34.32 -16.92
CA GLN A 76 15.12 -34.30 -18.33
C GLN A 76 14.42 -35.60 -18.77
N GLU A 77 14.93 -36.76 -18.32
CA GLU A 77 14.33 -38.06 -18.63
C GLU A 77 12.94 -38.24 -18.01
N HIS A 78 12.71 -37.65 -16.83
CA HIS A 78 11.46 -37.82 -16.11
C HIS A 78 10.38 -36.80 -16.50
N ASP A 79 10.73 -35.50 -16.50
CA ASP A 79 9.82 -34.43 -16.95
C ASP A 79 10.66 -33.28 -17.55
N PRO A 80 10.80 -33.22 -18.88
CA PRO A 80 11.56 -32.17 -19.53
C PRO A 80 10.89 -30.81 -19.30
N TRP A 81 11.71 -29.76 -19.17
CA TRP A 81 11.24 -28.40 -18.98
C TRP A 81 11.56 -27.52 -20.18
N VAL A 82 10.81 -26.44 -20.27
CA VAL A 82 11.03 -25.39 -21.27
C VAL A 82 11.18 -24.09 -20.51
N ALA A 83 12.18 -23.28 -20.89
CA ALA A 83 12.29 -21.92 -20.38
C ALA A 83 11.92 -20.93 -21.48
N LEU A 84 11.26 -19.83 -21.10
CA LEU A 84 11.11 -18.70 -22.01
C LEU A 84 12.49 -18.09 -22.25
N ASP A 85 12.88 -17.99 -23.52
CA ASP A 85 14.03 -17.17 -23.85
C ASP A 85 13.69 -15.70 -23.68
N SER A 86 14.68 -14.91 -23.27
CA SER A 86 14.57 -13.47 -23.11
C SER A 86 13.36 -13.00 -22.25
N ALA A 87 13.07 -13.73 -21.16
CA ALA A 87 11.95 -13.46 -20.25
C ALA A 87 11.93 -12.01 -19.70
N GLU A 88 13.10 -11.37 -19.63
CA GLU A 88 13.26 -9.96 -19.26
C GLU A 88 12.55 -8.99 -20.23
N TYR A 89 12.43 -9.32 -21.51
CA TYR A 89 11.67 -8.48 -22.45
C TYR A 89 10.18 -8.57 -22.19
N LEU A 90 9.65 -9.75 -21.87
CA LEU A 90 8.24 -9.88 -21.48
C LEU A 90 7.96 -9.10 -20.20
N ALA A 91 8.84 -9.20 -19.19
CA ALA A 91 8.75 -8.41 -17.97
C ALA A 91 8.81 -6.90 -18.26
N LEU A 92 9.69 -6.48 -19.18
CA LEU A 92 9.80 -5.09 -19.62
C LEU A 92 8.53 -4.62 -20.33
N TYR A 93 7.97 -5.40 -21.27
CA TYR A 93 6.74 -5.03 -21.97
C TYR A 93 5.56 -4.91 -21.01
N ARG A 94 5.46 -5.82 -20.04
CA ARG A 94 4.46 -5.73 -18.96
C ARG A 94 4.65 -4.46 -18.13
N LEU A 95 5.88 -4.12 -17.75
CA LEU A 95 6.17 -2.88 -17.04
C LEU A 95 5.79 -1.65 -17.87
N LEU A 96 6.12 -1.62 -19.16
CA LEU A 96 5.81 -0.49 -20.03
C LEU A 96 4.30 -0.32 -20.26
N PHE A 97 3.56 -1.43 -20.29
CA PHE A 97 2.12 -1.43 -20.45
C PHE A 97 1.40 -1.03 -19.15
N PHE A 98 1.69 -1.72 -18.04
CA PHE A 98 0.98 -1.52 -16.77
C PHE A 98 1.52 -0.34 -15.95
N GLY A 99 2.80 0.02 -16.14
CA GLY A 99 3.51 0.97 -15.30
C GLY A 99 3.90 0.42 -13.93
N ASP A 100 3.59 -0.85 -13.66
CA ASP A 100 3.84 -1.56 -12.41
C ASP A 100 4.27 -3.00 -12.73
N PRO A 101 5.38 -3.51 -12.17
CA PRO A 101 5.85 -4.87 -12.47
C PRO A 101 4.97 -5.98 -11.86
N HIS A 102 4.10 -5.66 -10.89
CA HIS A 102 3.29 -6.66 -10.20
C HIS A 102 2.00 -7.00 -10.95
N GLN A 103 1.49 -6.09 -11.76
CA GLN A 103 0.33 -6.36 -12.61
C GLN A 103 0.72 -7.28 -13.78
N ASP A 104 -0.17 -8.22 -14.11
CA ASP A 104 0.09 -9.24 -15.10
C ASP A 104 -1.05 -9.38 -16.12
N LEU A 105 -0.85 -10.29 -17.07
CA LEU A 105 -1.80 -10.54 -18.16
C LEU A 105 -3.13 -11.14 -17.67
N SER A 106 -3.20 -11.68 -16.44
CA SER A 106 -4.47 -12.15 -15.87
C SER A 106 -5.48 -11.01 -15.69
N THR A 107 -5.01 -9.75 -15.61
CA THR A 107 -5.86 -8.56 -15.59
C THR A 107 -6.84 -8.53 -16.76
N PHE A 108 -6.40 -8.90 -17.97
CA PHE A 108 -7.27 -8.95 -19.15
C PHE A 108 -8.36 -9.99 -18.98
N VAL A 109 -7.99 -11.19 -18.50
CA VAL A 109 -8.93 -12.29 -18.25
C VAL A 109 -9.95 -11.91 -17.17
N LEU A 110 -9.52 -11.33 -16.06
CA LEU A 110 -10.41 -10.89 -14.97
C LEU A 110 -11.39 -9.81 -15.42
N ARG A 111 -10.98 -8.92 -16.33
CA ARG A 111 -11.86 -7.93 -16.95
C ARG A 111 -12.85 -8.58 -17.89
N ASP A 112 -12.40 -9.47 -18.78
CA ASP A 112 -13.25 -10.11 -19.79
C ASP A 112 -14.28 -11.06 -19.14
N LEU A 113 -13.95 -11.65 -18.00
CA LEU A 113 -14.87 -12.40 -17.14
C LEU A 113 -15.83 -11.51 -16.33
N GLY A 114 -15.70 -10.19 -16.40
CA GLY A 114 -16.52 -9.23 -15.66
C GLY A 114 -16.25 -9.18 -14.14
N ILE A 115 -15.20 -9.85 -13.67
CA ILE A 115 -14.80 -9.86 -12.25
C ILE A 115 -14.24 -8.49 -11.85
N SER A 116 -13.49 -7.84 -12.75
CA SER A 116 -12.93 -6.50 -12.55
C SER A 116 -13.47 -5.53 -13.59
N ARG A 117 -14.22 -4.52 -13.14
CA ARG A 117 -14.63 -3.39 -13.98
C ARG A 117 -13.77 -2.18 -13.67
N PHE A 118 -13.42 -1.40 -14.69
CA PHE A 118 -12.64 -0.15 -14.57
C PHE A 118 -13.45 1.01 -15.12
N GLU A 119 -13.17 2.23 -14.64
CA GLU A 119 -13.79 3.44 -15.18
C GLU A 119 -13.27 3.72 -16.60
N GLU A 120 -14.09 4.36 -17.42
CA GLU A 120 -13.66 4.87 -18.72
C GLU A 120 -13.08 6.28 -18.56
N TYR A 121 -11.80 6.43 -18.90
CA TYR A 121 -11.09 7.72 -18.85
C TYR A 121 -10.21 7.90 -20.09
N ALA A 122 -9.85 9.16 -20.37
CA ALA A 122 -9.05 9.51 -21.53
C ALA A 122 -7.60 9.00 -21.37
N LEU A 123 -7.14 8.26 -22.39
CA LEU A 123 -5.75 7.79 -22.50
C LEU A 123 -5.04 8.54 -23.64
N PRO A 124 -4.40 9.69 -23.37
CA PRO A 124 -3.70 10.43 -24.42
C PRO A 124 -2.50 9.65 -24.95
N ALA A 125 -2.55 9.26 -26.22
CA ALA A 125 -1.53 8.45 -26.89
C ALA A 125 -0.10 9.05 -26.87
N LYS A 126 0.01 10.37 -26.69
CA LYS A 126 1.28 11.11 -26.72
C LYS A 126 2.07 11.04 -25.41
N ARG A 127 1.52 10.51 -24.31
CA ARG A 127 2.18 10.55 -23.00
C ARG A 127 2.32 9.16 -22.39
N ARG A 128 3.57 8.82 -22.06
CA ARG A 128 4.00 7.53 -21.50
C ARG A 128 4.60 7.76 -20.12
N LEU A 129 4.61 6.71 -19.29
CA LEU A 129 5.24 6.75 -17.96
C LEU A 129 6.73 7.12 -18.03
N PHE A 130 7.42 6.57 -19.02
CA PHE A 130 8.83 6.87 -19.30
C PHE A 130 8.91 7.66 -20.59
N THR A 131 9.29 8.94 -20.49
CA THR A 131 9.37 9.83 -21.65
C THR A 131 10.64 9.63 -22.47
N ASP A 132 11.70 9.09 -21.86
CA ASP A 132 12.94 8.70 -22.54
C ASP A 132 13.56 7.44 -21.92
N ARG A 133 14.52 6.86 -22.64
CA ARG A 133 15.20 5.62 -22.26
C ARG A 133 15.99 5.74 -20.96
N ARG A 134 16.57 6.91 -20.66
CA ARG A 134 17.37 7.13 -19.44
C ARG A 134 16.51 7.02 -18.19
N ILE A 135 15.27 7.50 -18.24
CA ILE A 135 14.32 7.38 -17.12
C ILE A 135 13.97 5.90 -16.89
N LEU A 136 13.73 5.15 -17.97
CA LEU A 136 13.46 3.71 -17.90
C LEU A 136 14.66 2.95 -17.31
N ASP A 137 15.87 3.20 -17.80
CA ASP A 137 17.08 2.53 -17.31
C ASP A 137 17.31 2.84 -15.82
N ALA A 138 17.18 4.11 -15.42
CA ALA A 138 17.28 4.49 -14.01
C ALA A 138 16.21 3.82 -13.14
N TYR A 139 15.00 3.63 -13.66
CA TYR A 139 13.92 2.93 -12.97
C TYR A 139 14.22 1.43 -12.82
N LEU A 140 14.70 0.76 -13.88
CA LEU A 140 15.06 -0.65 -13.86
C LEU A 140 16.25 -0.92 -12.92
N ASP A 141 17.27 -0.08 -12.95
CA ASP A 141 18.39 -0.18 -12.02
C ASP A 141 17.94 0.00 -10.57
N LEU A 142 17.04 0.95 -10.33
CA LEU A 142 16.46 1.16 -9.01
C LEU A 142 15.58 -0.02 -8.56
N MET A 143 14.87 -0.69 -9.48
CA MET A 143 14.14 -1.92 -9.16
C MET A 143 15.08 -3.00 -8.65
N ARG A 144 16.18 -3.27 -9.36
CA ARG A 144 17.19 -4.25 -8.94
C ARG A 144 17.76 -3.94 -7.56
N VAL A 145 18.14 -2.68 -7.31
CA VAL A 145 18.61 -2.26 -5.97
C VAL A 145 17.51 -2.45 -4.91
N THR A 146 16.26 -2.17 -5.26
CA THR A 146 15.13 -2.31 -4.35
C THR A 146 14.89 -3.78 -4.00
N GLU A 147 14.98 -4.69 -4.96
CA GLU A 147 14.90 -6.15 -4.74
C GLU A 147 16.01 -6.64 -3.82
N THR A 148 17.27 -6.27 -4.09
CA THR A 148 18.40 -6.58 -3.19
C THR A 148 18.14 -6.08 -1.76
N VAL A 149 17.59 -4.86 -1.60
CA VAL A 149 17.23 -4.32 -0.27
C VAL A 149 16.09 -5.11 0.39
N HIS A 150 15.15 -5.69 -0.36
CA HIS A 150 14.14 -6.57 0.22
C HIS A 150 14.73 -7.91 0.67
N GLU A 151 15.62 -8.50 -0.13
CA GLU A 151 16.27 -9.79 0.16
C GLU A 151 17.15 -9.73 1.42
N LEU A 152 17.83 -8.60 1.65
CA LEU A 152 18.58 -8.34 2.88
C LEU A 152 17.68 -8.33 4.15
N GLY A 153 16.37 -8.17 3.98
CA GLY A 153 15.40 -8.23 5.06
C GLY A 153 15.50 -7.05 6.05
N PRO A 154 14.88 -7.20 7.24
CA PRO A 154 14.72 -6.10 8.20
C PRO A 154 16.00 -5.73 8.97
N ARG A 155 17.06 -6.53 8.87
CA ARG A 155 18.34 -6.40 9.59
C ARG A 155 19.50 -6.73 8.64
N PRO A 156 19.81 -5.84 7.69
CA PRO A 156 20.90 -6.04 6.74
C PRO A 156 22.25 -6.09 7.47
N ASP A 157 23.18 -6.86 6.91
CA ASP A 157 24.57 -6.86 7.35
C ASP A 157 25.28 -5.54 7.03
N ARG A 158 26.50 -5.39 7.54
CA ARG A 158 27.30 -4.18 7.34
C ARG A 158 27.79 -4.02 5.89
N SER A 159 27.94 -5.11 5.13
CA SER A 159 28.32 -5.06 3.72
C SER A 159 27.29 -4.33 2.85
N ALA A 160 26.01 -4.36 3.24
CA ALA A 160 24.94 -3.63 2.57
C ALA A 160 25.16 -2.10 2.52
N ILE A 161 26.05 -1.53 3.33
CA ILE A 161 26.39 -0.09 3.29
C ILE A 161 26.87 0.32 1.89
N SER A 162 27.52 -0.60 1.17
CA SER A 162 27.97 -0.40 -0.22
C SER A 162 26.83 -0.11 -1.22
N LEU A 163 25.57 -0.37 -0.85
CA LEU A 163 24.39 -0.04 -1.66
C LEU A 163 23.97 1.42 -1.56
N LEU A 164 24.31 2.12 -0.47
CA LEU A 164 23.91 3.53 -0.27
C LEU A 164 24.38 4.46 -1.39
N PRO A 165 25.65 4.39 -1.88
CA PRO A 165 26.11 5.21 -3.01
C PRO A 165 25.23 5.13 -4.26
N ARG A 166 24.66 3.95 -4.56
CA ARG A 166 23.76 3.75 -5.72
C ARG A 166 22.46 4.54 -5.60
N LEU A 167 22.12 5.00 -4.39
CA LEU A 167 20.89 5.72 -4.09
C LEU A 167 21.14 7.20 -3.74
N TRP A 168 22.39 7.70 -3.80
CA TRP A 168 22.70 9.05 -3.32
C TRP A 168 22.15 10.17 -4.20
N CYS A 169 22.19 9.98 -5.51
CA CYS A 169 21.79 11.01 -6.46
C CYS A 169 20.27 11.05 -6.60
N LYS A 170 19.69 12.24 -6.48
CA LYS A 170 18.29 12.47 -6.84
C LYS A 170 18.12 12.29 -8.34
N PHE A 171 16.96 11.80 -8.73
CA PHE A 171 16.61 11.68 -10.15
C PHE A 171 15.48 12.65 -10.49
N PRO A 172 15.59 13.47 -11.56
CA PRO A 172 14.60 14.49 -11.91
C PRO A 172 13.35 13.88 -12.59
N HIS A 173 12.83 12.79 -12.02
CA HIS A 173 11.58 12.17 -12.42
C HIS A 173 10.83 11.71 -11.18
N ARG A 174 9.61 12.22 -11.03
CA ARG A 174 8.85 12.14 -9.79
C ARG A 174 8.65 10.70 -9.30
N PHE A 175 8.33 9.76 -10.20
CA PHE A 175 8.11 8.36 -9.84
C PHE A 175 9.39 7.64 -9.40
N VAL A 176 10.50 7.91 -10.09
CA VAL A 176 11.81 7.33 -9.77
C VAL A 176 12.28 7.84 -8.41
N GLU A 177 12.14 9.15 -8.18
CA GLU A 177 12.52 9.78 -6.92
C GLU A 177 11.71 9.28 -5.72
N ARG A 178 10.39 9.08 -5.90
CA ARG A 178 9.52 8.51 -4.85
C ARG A 178 9.93 7.08 -4.53
N ARG A 179 10.22 6.24 -5.53
CA ARG A 179 10.73 4.87 -5.31
C ARG A 179 12.10 4.91 -4.63
N ARG A 180 13.02 5.77 -5.07
CA ARG A 180 14.37 5.94 -4.49
C ARG A 180 14.30 6.25 -3.00
N SER A 181 13.45 7.21 -2.63
CA SER A 181 13.23 7.59 -1.22
C SER A 181 12.59 6.47 -0.39
N ARG A 182 11.68 5.67 -0.95
CA ARG A 182 11.16 4.47 -0.27
C ARG A 182 12.24 3.42 -0.03
N THR A 183 13.08 3.16 -1.03
CA THR A 183 14.19 2.21 -0.93
C THR A 183 15.23 2.68 0.10
N LEU A 184 15.59 3.97 0.10
CA LEU A 184 16.43 4.58 1.14
C LEU A 184 15.82 4.44 2.52
N ASN A 185 14.54 4.77 2.70
CA ASN A 185 13.87 4.66 4.00
C ASN A 185 13.87 3.23 4.54
N ARG A 186 13.68 2.22 3.67
CA ARG A 186 13.75 0.81 4.05
C ARG A 186 15.17 0.41 4.45
N LEU A 187 16.17 0.71 3.62
CA LEU A 187 17.56 0.35 3.89
C LEU A 187 18.08 1.03 5.17
N ALA A 188 17.83 2.33 5.32
CA ALA A 188 18.19 3.09 6.52
C ALA A 188 17.51 2.55 7.79
N ARG A 189 16.26 2.10 7.68
CA ARG A 189 15.54 1.45 8.78
C ARG A 189 16.18 0.13 9.18
N GLY A 190 16.72 -0.61 8.21
CA GLY A 190 17.51 -1.79 8.43
C GLY A 190 18.76 -1.49 9.27
N PHE A 191 19.58 -0.53 8.83
CA PHE A 191 20.79 -0.11 9.55
C PHE A 191 20.50 0.43 10.95
N GLU A 192 19.42 1.18 11.12
CA GLU A 192 19.01 1.67 12.44
C GLU A 192 18.72 0.50 13.41
N ARG A 193 18.11 -0.58 12.93
CA ARG A 193 17.80 -1.77 13.74
C ARG A 193 19.04 -2.57 14.11
N THR A 194 20.09 -2.55 13.29
CA THR A 194 21.36 -3.23 13.56
C THR A 194 22.35 -2.36 14.33
N GLY A 195 22.04 -1.09 14.55
CA GLY A 195 22.87 -0.16 15.31
C GLY A 195 23.90 0.61 14.48
N GLU A 196 23.90 0.43 13.15
CA GLU A 196 24.75 1.16 12.21
C GLU A 196 24.19 2.57 11.97
N LEU A 197 24.26 3.43 13.00
CA LEU A 197 23.57 4.72 13.03
C LEU A 197 24.07 5.70 11.95
N ASP A 198 25.35 5.70 11.61
CA ASP A 198 25.90 6.57 10.56
C ASP A 198 25.35 6.23 9.18
N ALA A 199 25.23 4.93 8.88
CA ALA A 199 24.63 4.45 7.64
C ALA A 199 23.13 4.78 7.59
N ALA A 200 22.41 4.62 8.72
CA ALA A 200 21.01 5.01 8.84
C ALA A 200 20.81 6.52 8.60
N LEU A 201 21.62 7.38 9.24
CA LEU A 201 21.60 8.82 9.04
C LEU A 201 21.90 9.20 7.59
N SER A 202 22.91 8.57 6.98
CA SER A 202 23.28 8.80 5.58
C SER A 202 22.14 8.49 4.61
N GLY A 203 21.37 7.42 4.87
CA GLY A 203 20.19 7.08 4.10
C GLY A 203 19.03 8.05 4.33
N TYR A 204 18.65 8.29 5.59
CA TYR A 204 17.53 9.18 5.92
C TYR A 204 17.75 10.62 5.46
N ALA A 205 18.98 11.15 5.55
CA ALA A 205 19.30 12.51 5.11
C ALA A 205 19.08 12.75 3.60
N ARG A 206 19.03 11.69 2.80
CA ARG A 206 18.87 11.77 1.33
C ARG A 206 17.48 11.39 0.84
N SER A 207 16.63 10.88 1.72
CA SER A 207 15.24 10.62 1.40
C SER A 207 14.43 11.91 1.43
N THR A 208 13.45 12.01 0.53
CA THR A 208 12.50 13.13 0.47
C THR A 208 11.11 12.73 0.94
N LEU A 209 10.98 11.60 1.65
CA LEU A 209 9.71 11.07 2.12
C LEU A 209 9.73 10.80 3.62
N ALA A 210 8.59 11.02 4.27
CA ALA A 210 8.35 10.52 5.61
C ALA A 210 8.56 8.98 5.67
N PRO A 211 9.06 8.42 6.80
CA PRO A 211 9.35 9.09 8.07
C PRO A 211 10.82 9.57 8.21
N ALA A 212 11.55 9.84 7.12
CA ALA A 212 13.01 10.01 7.17
C ALA A 212 13.51 11.05 8.18
N ARG A 213 12.96 12.26 8.16
CA ARG A 213 13.32 13.34 9.10
C ARG A 213 12.97 12.99 10.56
N GLU A 214 11.82 12.36 10.81
CA GLU A 214 11.46 11.86 12.14
C GLU A 214 12.51 10.85 12.66
N ARG A 215 12.90 9.87 11.82
CA ARG A 215 13.92 8.88 12.19
C ARG A 215 15.28 9.52 12.41
N LYS A 216 15.67 10.48 11.54
CA LYS A 216 16.90 11.27 11.70
C LYS A 216 16.92 11.98 13.05
N LEU A 217 15.86 12.69 13.42
CA LEU A 217 15.75 13.39 14.71
C LEU A 217 15.93 12.42 15.89
N ARG A 218 15.28 11.25 15.86
CA ARG A 218 15.44 10.21 16.91
C ARG A 218 16.88 9.71 17.02
N ILE A 219 17.58 9.54 15.90
CA ILE A 219 18.98 9.10 15.91
C ILE A 219 19.90 10.21 16.46
N LEU A 220 19.71 11.47 16.04
CA LEU A 220 20.47 12.61 16.57
C LEU A 220 20.31 12.74 18.09
N ALA A 221 19.07 12.62 18.59
CA ALA A 221 18.79 12.62 20.02
C ALA A 221 19.50 11.47 20.75
N LYS A 222 19.51 10.26 20.16
CA LYS A 222 20.23 9.10 20.71
C LYS A 222 21.76 9.32 20.75
N LEU A 223 22.30 10.07 19.80
CA LEU A 223 23.72 10.44 19.73
C LEU A 223 24.07 11.64 20.63
N GLY A 224 23.10 12.26 21.29
CA GLY A 224 23.30 13.44 22.14
C GLY A 224 23.46 14.76 21.36
N ASP A 225 23.23 14.76 20.04
CA ASP A 225 23.33 15.96 19.21
C ASP A 225 22.08 16.86 19.39
N THR A 226 22.11 17.66 20.46
CA THR A 226 20.99 18.53 20.83
C THR A 226 20.82 19.66 19.82
N GLN A 227 21.92 20.17 19.25
CA GLN A 227 21.87 21.22 18.23
C GLN A 227 21.18 20.71 16.97
N GLY A 228 21.60 19.56 16.44
CA GLY A 228 21.00 18.97 15.24
C GLY A 228 19.53 18.57 15.44
N VAL A 229 19.15 18.15 16.66
CA VAL A 229 17.74 17.92 17.01
C VAL A 229 16.92 19.20 16.91
N ASN A 230 17.38 20.29 17.52
CA ASN A 230 16.65 21.57 17.54
C ASN A 230 16.51 22.15 16.13
N GLU A 231 17.60 22.22 15.37
CA GLU A 231 17.61 22.74 14.00
C GLU A 231 16.64 21.96 13.08
N LEU A 232 16.69 20.63 13.14
CA LEU A 232 15.82 19.79 12.35
C LEU A 232 14.35 19.90 12.80
N ALA A 233 14.09 19.95 14.10
CA ALA A 233 12.74 20.07 14.62
C ALA A 233 12.11 21.42 14.22
N GLU A 234 12.85 22.53 14.31
CA GLU A 234 12.38 23.84 13.84
C GLU A 234 12.05 23.83 12.34
N GLU A 235 12.88 23.17 11.52
CA GLU A 235 12.60 22.99 10.09
C GLU A 235 11.30 22.21 9.87
N MET A 236 11.12 21.09 10.58
CA MET A 236 9.93 20.24 10.49
C MET A 236 8.66 20.97 10.96
N VAL A 237 8.75 21.85 11.96
CA VAL A 237 7.62 22.69 12.39
C VAL A 237 7.30 23.75 11.35
N ARG A 238 8.32 24.40 10.76
CA ARG A 238 8.14 25.47 9.77
C ARG A 238 7.61 24.95 8.44
N ARG A 239 8.07 23.77 8.01
CA ARG A 239 7.74 23.12 6.73
C ARG A 239 7.58 21.61 6.92
N PRO A 240 6.49 21.16 7.56
CA PRO A 240 6.22 19.74 7.72
C PRO A 240 6.00 19.07 6.36
N TRP A 241 6.47 17.84 6.18
CA TRP A 241 6.11 17.04 4.99
C TRP A 241 4.75 16.37 5.18
N THR A 242 4.42 16.01 6.44
CA THR A 242 3.12 15.47 6.83
C THR A 242 2.65 16.12 8.13
N ALA A 243 1.34 16.08 8.40
CA ALA A 243 0.79 16.61 9.64
C ALA A 243 1.38 15.92 10.89
N LEU A 244 1.54 14.59 10.84
CA LEU A 244 2.11 13.80 11.95
C LEU A 244 3.55 14.18 12.27
N GLU A 245 4.34 14.44 11.23
CA GLU A 245 5.72 14.87 11.40
C GLU A 245 5.79 16.24 12.10
N GLY A 246 4.92 17.18 11.72
CA GLY A 246 4.83 18.49 12.36
C GLY A 246 4.45 18.40 13.84
N GLU A 247 3.49 17.54 14.20
CA GLU A 247 3.14 17.28 15.60
C GLU A 247 4.27 16.59 16.38
N PHE A 248 5.01 15.69 15.76
CA PHE A 248 6.17 15.06 16.36
C PHE A 248 7.25 16.10 16.68
N ALA A 249 7.57 16.98 15.73
CA ALA A 249 8.58 18.02 15.89
C ALA A 249 8.20 19.08 16.95
N ARG A 250 6.92 19.46 17.03
CA ARG A 250 6.40 20.35 18.08
C ARG A 250 6.59 19.76 19.49
N ARG A 251 6.37 18.45 19.65
CA ARG A 251 6.62 17.77 20.92
C ARG A 251 8.11 17.73 21.28
N ALA A 252 8.99 17.53 20.29
CA ALA A 252 10.44 17.53 20.50
C ALA A 252 10.99 18.90 20.95
N THR A 253 10.35 20.00 20.53
CA THR A 253 10.75 21.39 20.86
C THR A 253 9.99 21.97 22.06
N ASN A 254 9.20 21.16 22.79
CA ASN A 254 8.28 21.62 23.83
C ASN A 254 7.33 22.76 23.38
N THR A 255 7.09 22.88 22.07
CA THR A 255 6.12 23.82 21.49
C THR A 255 4.78 23.12 21.42
N THR A 256 4.21 22.79 22.58
CA THR A 256 2.89 22.15 22.66
C THR A 256 1.80 23.12 22.25
N VAL A 257 1.02 22.74 21.23
CA VAL A 257 -0.27 23.36 20.95
C VAL A 257 -1.29 22.73 21.89
N SER A 258 -2.01 23.57 22.63
CA SER A 258 -3.13 23.09 23.45
C SER A 258 -4.26 22.68 22.49
N HIS A 259 -4.63 21.40 22.54
CA HIS A 259 -5.82 20.90 21.85
C HIS A 259 -6.91 20.63 22.88
N PRO A 260 -8.19 20.77 22.49
CA PRO A 260 -9.27 20.30 23.34
C PRO A 260 -9.05 18.82 23.67
N PRO A 261 -9.33 18.39 24.90
CA PRO A 261 -9.20 16.99 25.28
C PRO A 261 -10.15 16.15 24.43
N ILE A 262 -9.67 15.02 23.93
CA ILE A 262 -10.51 14.05 23.23
C ILE A 262 -11.45 13.43 24.27
N PRO A 263 -12.79 13.51 24.09
CA PRO A 263 -13.73 12.91 25.03
C PRO A 263 -13.46 11.42 25.22
N GLN A 264 -13.59 10.92 26.45
CA GLN A 264 -13.37 9.52 26.78
C GLN A 264 -14.52 8.97 27.60
N THR A 265 -14.88 7.71 27.34
CA THR A 265 -15.81 6.92 28.15
C THR A 265 -15.10 5.64 28.58
N ASP A 266 -14.93 5.45 29.88
CA ASP A 266 -14.33 4.24 30.46
C ASP A 266 -15.43 3.21 30.78
N VAL A 267 -15.22 1.98 30.35
CA VAL A 267 -16.17 0.87 30.47
C VAL A 267 -15.50 -0.33 31.11
N CYS A 268 -16.12 -0.83 32.17
CA CYS A 268 -15.68 -2.02 32.88
C CYS A 268 -16.14 -3.28 32.17
N LEU A 269 -15.19 -4.16 31.84
CA LEU A 269 -15.48 -5.51 31.37
C LEU A 269 -15.62 -6.44 32.57
N PHE A 270 -16.83 -6.95 32.77
CA PHE A 270 -17.12 -7.99 33.75
C PHE A 270 -17.08 -9.36 33.06
N GLY A 271 -16.14 -10.22 33.48
CA GLY A 271 -15.96 -11.55 32.91
C GLY A 271 -14.83 -11.63 31.87
N PRO A 272 -14.79 -12.70 31.04
CA PRO A 272 -13.71 -12.89 30.08
C PRO A 272 -13.71 -11.79 29.02
N LYS A 273 -12.50 -11.41 28.56
CA LYS A 273 -12.34 -10.46 27.45
C LYS A 273 -13.08 -10.99 26.21
N PRO A 274 -13.92 -10.19 25.54
CA PRO A 274 -14.58 -10.62 24.32
C PRO A 274 -13.57 -10.85 23.18
N ASP A 275 -13.92 -11.70 22.22
CA ASP A 275 -13.06 -12.01 21.07
C ASP A 275 -12.78 -10.78 20.19
N SER A 276 -13.75 -9.86 20.08
CA SER A 276 -13.56 -8.53 19.48
C SER A 276 -14.16 -7.48 20.39
N ILE A 277 -13.33 -6.54 20.82
CA ILE A 277 -13.74 -5.44 21.69
C ILE A 277 -14.59 -4.42 20.93
N GLU A 278 -14.33 -4.26 19.64
CA GLU A 278 -15.02 -3.35 18.73
C GLU A 278 -16.46 -3.81 18.49
N ARG A 279 -16.67 -5.11 18.25
CA ARG A 279 -18.03 -5.69 18.14
C ARG A 279 -18.80 -5.58 19.45
N TYR A 280 -18.12 -5.80 20.58
CA TYR A 280 -18.72 -5.66 21.89
C TYR A 280 -19.12 -4.20 22.19
N ALA A 281 -18.24 -3.24 21.89
CA ALA A 281 -18.51 -1.81 21.99
C ALA A 281 -19.70 -1.39 21.12
N LEU A 282 -19.70 -1.82 19.85
CA LEU A 282 -20.78 -1.52 18.93
C LEU A 282 -22.13 -2.04 19.45
N ALA A 283 -22.17 -3.29 19.95
CA ALA A 283 -23.39 -3.87 20.52
C ALA A 283 -23.92 -3.07 21.72
N GLN A 284 -23.06 -2.59 22.62
CA GLN A 284 -23.47 -1.72 23.73
C GLN A 284 -23.99 -0.36 23.23
N LEU A 285 -23.29 0.24 22.26
CA LEU A 285 -23.65 1.56 21.73
C LEU A 285 -25.00 1.54 21.01
N THR A 286 -25.42 0.39 20.46
CA THR A 286 -26.68 0.23 19.72
C THR A 286 -27.74 -0.57 20.49
N GLU A 287 -27.53 -0.90 21.76
CA GLU A 287 -28.40 -1.82 22.52
C GLU A 287 -29.85 -1.33 22.60
N HIS A 288 -30.06 -0.03 22.82
CA HIS A 288 -31.38 0.55 23.03
C HIS A 288 -31.95 1.22 21.77
N PHE A 289 -31.10 1.70 20.87
CA PHE A 289 -31.47 2.36 19.61
C PHE A 289 -30.21 2.58 18.74
N GLY A 290 -30.42 2.85 17.45
CA GLY A 290 -29.35 3.20 16.52
C GLY A 290 -28.83 2.02 15.69
N THR A 291 -27.90 2.34 14.78
CA THR A 291 -27.18 1.38 13.96
C THR A 291 -25.73 1.84 13.85
N GLY A 292 -24.81 0.92 13.63
CA GLY A 292 -23.43 1.31 13.42
C GLY A 292 -22.61 0.20 12.80
N TRP A 293 -21.40 0.56 12.40
CA TRP A 293 -20.51 -0.32 11.66
C TRP A 293 -19.07 -0.08 12.06
N HIS A 294 -18.28 -1.16 12.01
CA HIS A 294 -16.83 -1.11 12.12
C HIS A 294 -16.24 -0.92 10.72
N LEU A 295 -16.12 0.34 10.30
CA LEU A 295 -15.67 0.71 8.95
C LEU A 295 -14.26 1.33 8.95
N GLU A 296 -13.76 1.79 10.09
CA GLU A 296 -12.48 2.48 10.20
C GLU A 296 -12.34 3.58 9.12
N ASN A 297 -11.22 3.61 8.39
CA ASN A 297 -10.99 4.52 7.30
C ASN A 297 -11.76 4.20 6.00
N GLN A 298 -12.46 3.06 5.90
CA GLN A 298 -13.21 2.71 4.68
C GLN A 298 -14.36 3.68 4.42
N LEU A 299 -15.06 4.11 5.47
CA LEU A 299 -16.17 5.05 5.34
C LEU A 299 -15.72 6.42 4.81
N PRO A 300 -14.84 7.18 5.50
CA PRO A 300 -14.45 8.51 5.05
C PRO A 300 -13.75 8.48 3.68
N MET A 301 -12.94 7.46 3.40
CA MET A 301 -12.30 7.28 2.08
C MET A 301 -13.33 6.94 0.99
N GLY A 302 -14.33 6.12 1.32
CA GLY A 302 -15.40 5.75 0.41
C GLY A 302 -16.29 6.93 0.05
N LEU A 303 -16.73 7.70 1.04
CA LEU A 303 -17.47 8.96 0.82
C LEU A 303 -16.65 9.94 -0.03
N PHE A 304 -15.36 10.05 0.25
CA PHE A 304 -14.45 10.89 -0.55
C PHE A 304 -14.36 10.40 -1.99
N GLY A 305 -14.21 9.09 -2.22
CA GLY A 305 -14.20 8.49 -3.55
C GLY A 305 -15.48 8.77 -4.34
N LEU A 306 -16.64 8.73 -3.70
CA LEU A 306 -17.93 9.07 -4.32
C LEU A 306 -18.04 10.56 -4.65
N ALA A 307 -17.73 11.45 -3.69
CA ALA A 307 -17.88 12.89 -3.90
C ALA A 307 -16.90 13.44 -4.94
N PHE A 308 -15.66 12.96 -4.94
CA PHE A 308 -14.57 13.42 -5.79
C PHE A 308 -14.31 12.50 -7.00
N TRP A 309 -15.32 11.74 -7.44
CA TRP A 309 -15.17 10.81 -8.57
C TRP A 309 -14.60 11.48 -9.83
N ASP A 310 -15.14 12.64 -10.19
CA ASP A 310 -14.69 13.43 -11.35
C ASP A 310 -13.23 13.90 -11.20
N TRP A 311 -12.80 14.21 -9.98
CA TRP A 311 -11.41 14.57 -9.70
C TRP A 311 -10.47 13.37 -9.86
N ILE A 312 -10.88 12.20 -9.35
CA ILE A 312 -10.08 10.97 -9.43
C ILE A 312 -9.84 10.59 -10.90
N TYR A 313 -10.86 10.73 -11.75
CA TYR A 313 -10.80 10.32 -13.16
C TYR A 313 -10.66 11.48 -14.15
N ALA A 314 -10.32 12.67 -13.66
CA ALA A 314 -10.03 13.84 -14.50
C ALA A 314 -8.94 13.50 -15.55
N PRO A 315 -9.04 14.07 -16.78
CA PRO A 315 -8.12 13.78 -17.88
C PRO A 315 -6.78 14.50 -17.71
N VAL A 316 -6.12 14.28 -16.57
CA VAL A 316 -4.78 14.79 -16.27
C VAL A 316 -3.75 13.92 -16.94
N ASP A 317 -2.85 14.58 -17.64
CA ASP A 317 -1.78 13.94 -18.37
C ASP A 317 -0.85 13.10 -17.47
N GLY A 318 -0.68 11.81 -17.82
CA GLY A 318 0.18 10.87 -17.08
C GLY A 318 -0.44 10.31 -15.80
N ALA A 319 -1.66 10.72 -15.44
CA ALA A 319 -2.41 10.15 -14.31
C ALA A 319 -2.79 8.68 -14.59
N PHE A 320 -3.14 8.38 -15.85
CA PHE A 320 -3.46 7.04 -16.34
C PHE A 320 -2.54 6.63 -17.49
N LEU A 321 -2.13 5.37 -17.48
CA LEU A 321 -1.14 4.75 -18.36
C LEU A 321 -1.78 3.68 -19.26
N ASN A 322 -2.79 2.99 -18.74
CA ASN A 322 -3.57 1.95 -19.41
C ASN A 322 -5.01 1.95 -18.88
N ALA A 323 -5.88 1.16 -19.50
CA ALA A 323 -7.31 1.10 -19.20
C ALA A 323 -7.68 0.26 -17.95
N PHE A 324 -6.69 -0.29 -17.23
CA PHE A 324 -6.89 -1.23 -16.11
C PHE A 324 -6.41 -0.68 -14.78
N GLN A 325 -6.45 0.64 -14.62
CA GLN A 325 -6.15 1.29 -13.35
C GLN A 325 -7.41 1.57 -12.55
N SER A 326 -7.38 1.18 -11.27
CA SER A 326 -8.39 1.50 -10.25
C SER A 326 -8.31 2.94 -9.73
N GLY A 327 -7.46 3.78 -10.32
CA GLY A 327 -7.23 5.15 -9.92
C GLY A 327 -5.91 5.69 -10.45
N PRO A 328 -5.73 7.02 -10.41
CA PRO A 328 -4.58 7.64 -11.04
C PRO A 328 -3.30 7.38 -10.25
N THR A 329 -2.17 7.38 -10.96
CA THR A 329 -0.84 7.15 -10.39
C THR A 329 -0.44 8.25 -9.40
N ASP A 330 -1.03 9.44 -9.53
CA ASP A 330 -0.78 10.61 -8.72
C ASP A 330 -1.80 10.86 -7.59
N LEU A 331 -2.74 9.93 -7.33
CA LEU A 331 -3.84 10.09 -6.38
C LEU A 331 -3.42 10.61 -4.99
N PHE A 332 -2.29 10.14 -4.48
CA PHE A 332 -1.79 10.48 -3.13
C PHE A 332 -0.62 11.46 -3.19
N TRP A 333 -0.56 12.30 -4.23
CA TRP A 333 0.51 13.27 -4.36
C TRP A 333 0.08 14.63 -3.81
N PRO A 334 1.01 15.42 -3.24
CA PRO A 334 0.68 16.72 -2.65
C PRO A 334 0.03 17.71 -3.64
N ASP A 335 0.31 17.56 -4.93
CA ASP A 335 -0.19 18.42 -6.01
C ASP A 335 -1.48 17.89 -6.67
N PHE A 336 -2.06 16.78 -6.20
CA PHE A 336 -3.19 16.09 -6.82
C PHE A 336 -4.37 17.03 -7.18
N PHE A 337 -4.82 17.84 -6.21
CA PHE A 337 -5.89 18.81 -6.42
C PHE A 337 -5.43 20.02 -7.24
N GLY A 338 -4.18 20.45 -7.06
CA GLY A 338 -3.61 21.60 -7.76
C GLY A 338 -3.64 21.43 -9.28
N VAL A 339 -3.26 20.24 -9.77
CA VAL A 339 -3.24 19.94 -11.21
C VAL A 339 -4.63 19.66 -11.81
N ARG A 340 -5.65 19.47 -10.96
CA ARG A 340 -7.04 19.14 -11.38
C ARG A 340 -8.02 20.30 -11.28
N LYS A 341 -7.61 21.40 -10.64
CA LYS A 341 -8.49 22.54 -10.34
C LYS A 341 -9.21 23.13 -11.55
N SER A 342 -8.62 23.06 -12.75
CA SER A 342 -9.23 23.58 -13.98
C SER A 342 -10.19 22.59 -14.68
N TYR A 343 -10.24 21.33 -14.23
CA TYR A 343 -11.02 20.27 -14.87
C TYR A 343 -12.33 19.97 -14.15
N CYS A 344 -12.40 20.29 -12.86
CA CYS A 344 -13.46 19.79 -11.98
C CYS A 344 -13.98 20.90 -11.07
N ASP A 345 -15.29 20.90 -10.88
CA ASP A 345 -15.93 21.70 -9.84
C ASP A 345 -15.71 21.06 -8.47
N ASP A 346 -15.61 21.88 -7.42
CA ASP A 346 -15.43 21.39 -6.06
C ASP A 346 -16.78 20.88 -5.51
N PRO A 347 -16.93 19.57 -5.22
CA PRO A 347 -18.20 19.04 -4.70
C PRO A 347 -18.60 19.65 -3.35
N LEU A 348 -17.66 20.27 -2.61
CA LEU A 348 -17.92 20.91 -1.33
C LEU A 348 -18.56 22.30 -1.46
N GLU A 349 -18.54 22.93 -2.64
CA GLU A 349 -19.19 24.22 -2.87
C GLU A 349 -20.72 24.09 -2.96
N SER A 350 -21.24 22.91 -3.30
CA SER A 350 -22.68 22.65 -3.49
C SER A 350 -23.25 21.74 -2.38
N THR A 351 -23.13 22.19 -1.13
CA THR A 351 -23.46 21.40 0.08
C THR A 351 -24.83 20.73 0.01
N ASP A 352 -25.90 21.44 -0.36
CA ASP A 352 -27.27 20.89 -0.38
C ASP A 352 -27.44 19.71 -1.36
N SER A 353 -26.62 19.64 -2.40
CA SER A 353 -26.66 18.57 -3.41
C SER A 353 -25.71 17.40 -3.12
N LEU A 354 -24.86 17.52 -2.09
CA LEU A 354 -23.86 16.51 -1.77
C LEU A 354 -24.47 15.14 -1.46
N PRO A 355 -25.54 15.02 -0.64
CA PRO A 355 -26.19 13.72 -0.40
C PRO A 355 -26.65 13.02 -1.69
N GLU A 356 -27.34 13.75 -2.57
CA GLU A 356 -27.82 13.20 -3.84
C GLU A 356 -26.64 12.83 -4.76
N ARG A 357 -25.58 13.64 -4.80
CA ARG A 357 -24.36 13.33 -5.54
C ARG A 357 -23.74 12.01 -5.07
N LEU A 358 -23.63 11.79 -3.76
CA LEU A 358 -23.08 10.57 -3.18
C LEU A 358 -23.91 9.35 -3.59
N LEU A 359 -25.24 9.43 -3.40
CA LEU A 359 -26.18 8.35 -3.75
C LEU A 359 -26.16 8.04 -5.25
N ARG A 360 -26.21 9.06 -6.09
CA ARG A 360 -26.17 8.91 -7.55
C ARG A 360 -24.85 8.29 -7.99
N THR A 361 -23.71 8.80 -7.50
CA THR A 361 -22.40 8.25 -7.88
C THR A 361 -22.28 6.80 -7.45
N HIS A 362 -22.78 6.46 -6.27
CA HIS A 362 -22.82 5.07 -5.82
C HIS A 362 -23.62 4.20 -6.79
N ARG A 363 -24.86 4.58 -7.09
CA ARG A 363 -25.73 3.87 -8.03
C ARG A 363 -25.10 3.68 -9.41
N ASP A 364 -24.52 4.74 -9.97
CA ASP A 364 -24.00 4.75 -11.33
C ASP A 364 -22.65 4.00 -11.44
N LYS A 365 -21.85 3.96 -10.37
CA LYS A 365 -20.46 3.50 -10.40
C LYS A 365 -20.20 2.20 -9.64
N ASN A 366 -21.16 1.71 -8.84
CA ASN A 366 -21.02 0.51 -8.01
C ASN A 366 -20.46 -0.69 -8.78
N GLY A 367 -19.33 -1.23 -8.32
CA GLY A 367 -18.62 -2.35 -8.95
C GLY A 367 -17.45 -1.93 -9.85
N ILE A 368 -17.23 -0.62 -10.08
CA ILE A 368 -15.99 -0.13 -10.72
C ILE A 368 -14.85 -0.14 -9.69
N SER A 369 -13.77 -0.82 -10.01
CA SER A 369 -12.55 -0.87 -9.21
C SER A 369 -12.06 0.54 -8.86
N ASN A 370 -11.90 0.82 -7.57
CA ASN A 370 -11.48 2.13 -7.07
C ASN A 370 -10.48 1.96 -5.91
N ARG A 371 -9.46 2.82 -5.82
CA ARG A 371 -8.46 2.78 -4.73
C ARG A 371 -8.98 3.25 -3.37
N LEU A 372 -10.10 3.96 -3.32
CA LEU A 372 -10.65 4.59 -2.12
C LEU A 372 -11.94 3.94 -1.62
N ILE A 373 -12.65 3.21 -2.48
CA ILE A 373 -13.98 2.67 -2.18
C ILE A 373 -13.91 1.15 -2.09
N ASN A 374 -14.34 0.61 -0.95
CA ASN A 374 -14.70 -0.79 -0.82
C ASN A 374 -16.22 -0.94 -0.98
N TRP A 375 -16.68 -1.40 -2.14
CA TRP A 375 -18.10 -1.53 -2.46
C TRP A 375 -18.86 -2.55 -1.60
N SER A 376 -18.18 -3.57 -1.07
CA SER A 376 -18.84 -4.54 -0.17
C SER A 376 -19.10 -3.95 1.21
N GLU A 377 -18.30 -2.97 1.62
CA GLU A 377 -18.46 -2.29 2.91
C GLU A 377 -19.31 -1.03 2.81
N LEU A 378 -19.14 -0.21 1.77
CA LEU A 378 -19.99 0.94 1.52
C LEU A 378 -21.17 0.51 0.64
N THR A 379 -22.11 -0.25 1.21
CA THR A 379 -23.33 -0.67 0.51
C THR A 379 -24.28 0.50 0.31
N GLN A 380 -25.23 0.36 -0.62
CA GLN A 380 -26.22 1.39 -0.89
C GLN A 380 -27.07 1.67 0.36
N GLU A 381 -27.53 0.62 1.05
CA GLU A 381 -28.33 0.73 2.28
C GLU A 381 -27.58 1.50 3.39
N ARG A 382 -26.27 1.22 3.56
CA ARG A 382 -25.44 1.95 4.53
C ARG A 382 -25.32 3.42 4.14
N LEU A 383 -25.07 3.71 2.87
CA LEU A 383 -24.94 5.07 2.38
C LEU A 383 -26.25 5.87 2.53
N GLU A 384 -27.39 5.27 2.17
CA GLU A 384 -28.73 5.85 2.37
C GLU A 384 -28.97 6.19 3.83
N ARG A 385 -28.63 5.27 4.75
CA ARG A 385 -28.78 5.53 6.18
C ARG A 385 -27.85 6.64 6.69
N ILE A 386 -26.62 6.73 6.15
CA ILE A 386 -25.68 7.81 6.50
C ILE A 386 -26.23 9.16 6.08
N VAL A 387 -26.71 9.31 4.84
CA VAL A 387 -27.21 10.61 4.36
C VAL A 387 -28.57 11.00 4.96
N GLU A 388 -29.32 10.05 5.51
CA GLU A 388 -30.55 10.31 6.27
C GLU A 388 -30.23 10.90 7.66
N VAL A 389 -29.15 10.43 8.30
CA VAL A 389 -28.82 10.80 9.70
C VAL A 389 -27.82 11.94 9.78
N VAL A 390 -26.80 11.95 8.92
CA VAL A 390 -25.72 12.93 8.91
C VAL A 390 -26.07 14.03 7.93
N ASP A 391 -26.16 15.27 8.41
CA ASP A 391 -26.51 16.40 7.58
C ASP A 391 -25.42 16.74 6.53
N ALA A 392 -25.82 17.45 5.48
CA ALA A 392 -24.91 17.79 4.40
C ALA A 392 -23.70 18.63 4.84
N PRO A 393 -23.84 19.63 5.75
CA PRO A 393 -22.70 20.35 6.29
C PRO A 393 -21.67 19.43 6.98
N ALA A 394 -22.11 18.50 7.82
CA ALA A 394 -21.22 17.54 8.47
C ALA A 394 -20.50 16.62 7.46
N LEU A 395 -21.22 16.12 6.45
CA LEU A 395 -20.62 15.34 5.37
C LEU A 395 -19.53 16.16 4.65
N CYS A 396 -19.80 17.42 4.33
CA CYS A 396 -18.80 18.34 3.76
C CYS A 396 -17.56 18.49 4.65
N GLN A 397 -17.74 18.59 5.97
CA GLN A 397 -16.62 18.68 6.91
C GLN A 397 -15.77 17.41 6.93
N VAL A 398 -16.39 16.22 6.99
CA VAL A 398 -15.68 14.93 6.91
C VAL A 398 -14.87 14.85 5.61
N LEU A 399 -15.46 15.24 4.48
CA LEU A 399 -14.78 15.25 3.19
C LEU A 399 -13.63 16.27 3.14
N SER A 400 -13.80 17.46 3.75
CA SER A 400 -12.72 18.47 3.86
C SER A 400 -11.54 17.94 4.67
N ILE A 401 -11.83 17.24 5.78
CA ILE A 401 -10.82 16.61 6.64
C ILE A 401 -10.00 15.57 5.85
N VAL A 402 -10.67 14.73 5.05
CA VAL A 402 -10.00 13.76 4.17
C VAL A 402 -9.19 14.47 3.07
N ARG A 403 -9.75 15.52 2.44
CA ARG A 403 -9.08 16.31 1.40
C ARG A 403 -7.74 16.89 1.87
N GLU A 404 -7.70 17.39 3.09
CA GLU A 404 -6.51 18.02 3.70
C GLU A 404 -5.39 17.02 4.05
N GLY A 405 -5.67 15.71 4.03
CA GLY A 405 -4.69 14.67 4.33
C GLY A 405 -5.04 13.35 3.67
N LEU A 406 -5.23 13.33 2.34
CA LEU A 406 -5.74 12.17 1.61
C LEU A 406 -4.82 10.94 1.72
N GLU A 407 -3.49 11.15 1.71
CA GLU A 407 -2.55 10.04 1.90
C GLU A 407 -2.58 9.52 3.34
N GLU A 408 -2.67 10.42 4.32
CA GLU A 408 -2.74 10.10 5.74
C GLU A 408 -4.08 9.46 6.14
N ALA A 409 -5.17 9.76 5.44
CA ALA A 409 -6.52 9.30 5.74
C ALA A 409 -6.71 7.80 5.52
N ARG A 410 -5.72 7.16 4.87
CA ARG A 410 -5.66 5.71 4.67
C ARG A 410 -5.49 4.92 5.97
N ALA A 411 -5.21 5.58 7.10
CA ALA A 411 -5.11 4.92 8.40
C ALA A 411 -5.40 5.88 9.56
N GLY A 412 -5.99 5.32 10.63
CA GLY A 412 -6.17 6.01 11.91
C GLY A 412 -7.47 6.80 12.05
N PHE A 413 -8.42 6.69 11.12
CA PHE A 413 -9.78 7.12 11.42
C PHE A 413 -10.39 6.23 12.51
N PRO A 414 -11.35 6.75 13.33
CA PRO A 414 -11.96 5.97 14.40
C PRO A 414 -12.62 4.68 13.91
N ASP A 415 -12.56 3.66 14.75
CA ASP A 415 -13.02 2.30 14.45
C ASP A 415 -14.49 2.24 14.02
N LEU A 416 -15.37 2.83 14.84
CA LEU A 416 -16.82 2.74 14.68
C LEU A 416 -17.43 4.03 14.15
N THR A 417 -18.44 3.88 13.29
CA THR A 417 -19.43 4.93 13.00
C THR A 417 -20.77 4.49 13.55
N VAL A 418 -21.36 5.30 14.42
CA VAL A 418 -22.65 4.99 15.05
C VAL A 418 -23.65 6.09 14.76
N LEU A 419 -24.82 5.70 14.27
CA LEU A 419 -25.91 6.57 13.85
C LEU A 419 -27.13 6.29 14.72
N TYR A 420 -27.79 7.34 15.21
CA TYR A 420 -28.96 7.25 16.06
C TYR A 420 -30.18 7.84 15.32
N GLU A 421 -30.90 8.77 15.94
CA GLU A 421 -31.91 9.62 15.31
C GLU A 421 -31.29 10.66 14.34
N PRO A 422 -32.05 11.21 13.38
CA PRO A 422 -31.56 12.24 12.46
C PRO A 422 -30.85 13.40 13.18
N GLY A 423 -29.65 13.74 12.72
CA GLY A 423 -28.78 14.75 13.35
C GLY A 423 -27.92 14.24 14.50
N ARG A 424 -28.07 12.99 14.95
CA ARG A 424 -27.28 12.42 16.05
C ARG A 424 -26.48 11.21 15.58
N TYR A 425 -25.16 11.37 15.56
CA TYR A 425 -24.20 10.35 15.18
C TYR A 425 -22.87 10.60 15.91
N GLU A 426 -21.98 9.61 15.90
CA GLU A 426 -20.62 9.76 16.41
C GLU A 426 -19.62 8.79 15.77
N PHE A 427 -18.35 9.19 15.78
CA PHE A 427 -17.20 8.32 15.49
C PHE A 427 -16.54 7.87 16.79
N VAL A 428 -16.42 6.56 17.00
CA VAL A 428 -15.89 6.01 18.26
C VAL A 428 -14.62 5.21 18.01
N GLU A 429 -13.54 5.61 18.67
CA GLU A 429 -12.29 4.86 18.72
C GLU A 429 -12.33 3.91 19.93
N VAL A 430 -12.18 2.61 19.69
CA VAL A 430 -12.27 1.58 20.72
C VAL A 430 -10.87 1.19 21.21
N LYS A 431 -10.70 1.09 22.53
CA LYS A 431 -9.46 0.61 23.13
C LYS A 431 -9.72 -0.53 24.09
N GLY A 432 -9.10 -1.67 23.81
CA GLY A 432 -9.08 -2.80 24.71
C GLY A 432 -8.22 -2.56 25.95
N PRO A 433 -8.25 -3.49 26.91
CA PRO A 433 -7.44 -3.41 28.12
C PRO A 433 -5.94 -3.33 27.79
N GLY A 434 -5.30 -2.24 28.23
CA GLY A 434 -3.87 -1.98 28.00
C GLY A 434 -3.52 -1.26 26.69
N ASP A 435 -4.50 -1.07 25.80
CA ASP A 435 -4.28 -0.42 24.52
C ASP A 435 -4.22 1.12 24.66
N ARG A 436 -3.39 1.73 23.84
CA ARG A 436 -3.22 3.19 23.78
C ARG A 436 -3.63 3.71 22.41
N VAL A 437 -4.20 4.91 22.41
CA VAL A 437 -4.54 5.63 21.17
C VAL A 437 -3.25 6.02 20.44
N GLN A 438 -3.12 5.59 19.19
CA GLN A 438 -1.96 5.88 18.36
C GLN A 438 -1.92 7.35 17.92
N SER A 439 -0.74 7.86 17.50
CA SER A 439 -0.60 9.28 17.12
C SER A 439 -1.43 9.67 15.88
N ASN A 440 -1.57 8.77 14.90
CA ASN A 440 -2.46 8.97 13.75
C ASN A 440 -3.95 9.02 14.18
N GLN A 441 -4.37 8.16 15.10
CA GLN A 441 -5.73 8.18 15.65
C GLN A 441 -6.04 9.48 16.41
N GLN A 442 -5.09 9.96 17.21
CA GLN A 442 -5.22 11.26 17.88
C GLN A 442 -5.33 12.41 16.88
N LEU A 443 -4.54 12.41 15.81
CA LEU A 443 -4.59 13.44 14.78
C LEU A 443 -5.98 13.51 14.13
N TRP A 444 -6.55 12.37 13.74
CA TRP A 444 -7.87 12.34 13.10
C TRP A 444 -8.99 12.75 14.05
N MET A 445 -8.99 12.24 15.29
CA MET A 445 -9.98 12.66 16.28
C MET A 445 -9.91 14.17 16.56
N ARG A 446 -8.72 14.78 16.62
CA ARG A 446 -8.59 16.24 16.76
C ARG A 446 -9.18 16.97 15.56
N ARG A 447 -8.87 16.54 14.33
CA ARG A 447 -9.43 17.15 13.11
C ARG A 447 -10.96 17.07 13.06
N LEU A 448 -11.53 15.95 13.52
CA LEU A 448 -12.99 15.78 13.64
C LEU A 448 -13.56 16.77 14.66
N LEU A 449 -12.99 16.85 15.86
CA LEU A 449 -13.43 17.79 16.91
C LEU A 449 -13.28 19.26 16.48
N GLU A 450 -12.22 19.61 15.76
CA GLU A 450 -11.99 20.96 15.22
C GLU A 450 -13.05 21.41 14.19
N ARG A 451 -13.83 20.46 13.65
CA ARG A 451 -14.95 20.71 12.73
C ARG A 451 -16.32 20.36 13.33
N ASP A 452 -16.39 20.30 14.66
CA ASP A 452 -17.60 19.97 15.42
C ASP A 452 -18.19 18.59 15.05
N ILE A 453 -17.38 17.66 14.55
CA ILE A 453 -17.79 16.29 14.27
C ILE A 453 -17.69 15.45 15.55
N PRO A 454 -18.80 14.86 16.05
CA PRO A 454 -18.78 14.13 17.31
C PRO A 454 -17.84 12.91 17.24
N THR A 455 -16.85 12.89 18.14
CA THR A 455 -15.96 11.75 18.29
C THR A 455 -15.48 11.57 19.72
N ARG A 456 -15.24 10.31 20.12
CA ARG A 456 -14.72 9.96 21.45
C ARG A 456 -13.94 8.66 21.44
N VAL A 457 -13.21 8.42 22.52
CA VAL A 457 -12.57 7.14 22.84
C VAL A 457 -13.45 6.35 23.81
N MET A 458 -13.77 5.11 23.47
CA MET A 458 -14.38 4.15 24.39
C MET A 458 -13.32 3.17 24.87
N ARG A 459 -12.91 3.29 26.14
CA ARG A 459 -11.82 2.50 26.72
C ARG A 459 -12.37 1.41 27.62
N PHE A 460 -11.92 0.19 27.38
CA PHE A 460 -12.31 -0.96 28.17
C PHE A 460 -11.21 -1.36 29.14
N SER A 461 -11.59 -1.60 30.39
CA SER A 461 -10.72 -2.13 31.44
C SER A 461 -11.31 -3.39 32.03
N LEU A 462 -10.46 -4.41 32.25
CA LEU A 462 -10.86 -5.59 33.01
C LEU A 462 -10.99 -5.20 34.49
N VAL A 463 -12.08 -5.66 35.12
CA VAL A 463 -12.33 -5.49 36.55
C VAL A 463 -12.09 -6.79 37.29
#